data_AF-A0A956ZEG6-F1
#
_entry.id   AF-A0A956ZEG6-F1
#
_cell.length_a   1.000
_cell.length_b   1.000
_cell.length_c   1.000
_cell.angle_alpha   90.00
_cell.angle_beta   90.00
_cell.angle_gamma   90.00
#
_symmetry.space_group_name_H-M   'P 1'
#
loop_
_entity.id
_entity.type
_entity.pdbx_description
1 polymer ?
#
loop_
_entity_poly.entity_id
_entity_poly.type
_entity_poly.pdbx_seq_one_letter_code
_entity_poly.pdbx_strand_id
1 'polypeptide(L)'
;MKEKNSASPDKEVSKSSKSTKSSAVKIAGIASTTMWIVAFALLFFLKEGDRYVWTSDTLMLTGFWPVLFVYKAGWTWFFFGILNMSIGFILEVARQLPEDVYVKAALSPAMMQAKEHVLTMHPCLPWIIIGFLSALMGAFRIIRTIVRWCLSLKKKHADSD
;
A
#
# COMPACT_ATOMS: atom_id res chain seq x y z
N MET A 1 54.74 36.33 -18.43
CA MET A 1 54.09 35.10 -17.97
C MET A 1 52.66 35.45 -17.57
N LYS A 2 51.66 35.05 -18.36
CA LYS A 2 50.24 35.20 -18.03
C LYS A 2 49.72 33.80 -17.69
N GLU A 3 49.37 33.57 -16.43
CA GLU A 3 48.65 32.37 -16.00
C GLU A 3 47.30 32.31 -16.72
N LYS A 4 47.12 31.27 -17.53
CA LYS A 4 45.81 30.87 -18.03
C LYS A 4 45.12 30.08 -16.92
N ASN A 5 44.14 30.70 -16.28
CA ASN A 5 43.16 29.99 -15.47
C ASN A 5 42.39 28.99 -16.35
N SER A 6 42.60 27.71 -16.07
CA SER A 6 41.86 26.58 -16.64
C SER A 6 40.49 26.50 -15.97
N ALA A 7 39.46 26.96 -16.67
CA ALA A 7 38.08 26.64 -16.32
C ALA A 7 37.84 25.14 -16.56
N SER A 8 37.55 24.40 -15.49
CA SER A 8 37.16 22.99 -15.52
C SER A 8 35.70 22.85 -16.01
N PRO A 9 35.42 22.06 -17.06
CA PRO A 9 34.10 21.94 -17.67
C PRO A 9 33.37 20.67 -17.20
N ASP A 10 33.24 20.42 -15.88
CA ASP A 10 32.69 19.15 -15.38
C ASP A 10 31.40 19.29 -14.54
N LYS A 11 30.58 20.34 -14.75
CA LYS A 11 29.37 20.59 -13.93
C LYS A 11 28.00 20.50 -14.60
N GLU A 12 27.89 20.18 -15.89
CA GLU A 12 26.58 20.25 -16.57
C GLU A 12 25.82 18.92 -16.77
N VAL A 13 26.44 17.74 -16.61
CA VAL A 13 25.80 16.49 -17.06
C VAL A 13 24.88 15.81 -16.01
N SER A 14 24.85 16.23 -14.75
CA SER A 14 24.15 15.47 -13.68
C SER A 14 22.77 15.97 -13.24
N LYS A 15 22.26 17.08 -13.78
CA LYS A 15 21.01 17.72 -13.26
C LYS A 15 19.69 17.25 -13.87
N SER A 16 19.67 16.56 -15.02
CA SER A 16 18.39 16.28 -15.71
C SER A 16 17.59 15.08 -15.16
N SER A 17 18.19 14.17 -14.40
CA SER A 17 17.50 12.95 -13.91
C SER A 17 16.85 13.08 -12.52
N LYS A 18 17.12 14.17 -11.79
CA LYS A 18 16.52 14.42 -10.46
C LYS A 18 15.13 15.06 -10.52
N SER A 19 14.81 15.86 -11.55
CA SER A 19 13.53 16.58 -11.64
C SER A 19 12.34 15.63 -11.86
N THR A 20 12.49 14.60 -12.69
CA THR A 20 11.41 13.68 -13.05
C THR A 20 10.93 12.83 -11.88
N LYS A 21 11.84 12.42 -10.98
CA LYS A 21 11.49 11.67 -9.76
C LYS A 21 10.61 12.50 -8.81
N SER A 22 10.86 13.81 -8.70
CA SER A 22 10.06 14.69 -7.85
C SER A 22 8.62 14.82 -8.39
N SER A 23 8.46 14.97 -9.70
CA SER A 23 7.13 15.09 -10.31
C SER A 23 6.31 13.80 -10.18
N ALA A 24 6.91 12.62 -10.38
CA ALA A 24 6.20 11.35 -10.25
C ALA A 24 5.69 11.10 -8.81
N VAL A 25 6.50 11.43 -7.80
CA VAL A 25 6.09 11.35 -6.38
C VAL A 25 4.92 12.30 -6.10
N LYS A 26 4.98 13.54 -6.61
CA LYS A 26 3.90 14.52 -6.44
C LYS A 26 2.60 14.05 -7.08
N ILE A 27 2.65 13.55 -8.32
CA ILE A 27 1.47 13.05 -9.03
C ILE A 27 0.88 11.84 -8.31
N ALA A 28 1.71 10.89 -7.88
CA ALA A 28 1.25 9.74 -7.11
C ALA A 28 0.62 10.14 -5.77
N GLY A 29 1.20 11.12 -5.08
CA GLY A 29 0.62 11.69 -3.87
C GLY A 29 -0.75 12.30 -4.12
N ILE A 30 -0.88 13.17 -5.13
CA ILE A 30 -2.15 13.80 -5.49
C ILE A 30 -3.19 12.74 -5.87
N ALA A 31 -2.85 11.79 -6.74
CA ALA A 31 -3.75 10.72 -7.16
C ALA A 31 -4.23 9.88 -5.97
N SER A 32 -3.32 9.51 -5.08
CA SER A 32 -3.61 8.77 -3.85
C SER A 32 -4.55 9.55 -2.93
N THR A 33 -4.26 10.82 -2.68
CA THR A 33 -5.10 11.71 -1.87
C THR A 33 -6.48 11.89 -2.48
N THR A 34 -6.59 12.09 -3.79
CA THR A 34 -7.89 12.23 -4.47
C THR A 34 -8.71 10.96 -4.35
N MET A 35 -8.12 9.77 -4.57
CA MET A 35 -8.81 8.50 -4.38
C MET A 35 -9.31 8.34 -2.95
N TRP A 36 -8.50 8.73 -1.96
CA TRP A 36 -8.88 8.71 -0.55
C TRP A 36 -10.02 9.67 -0.22
N ILE A 37 -9.97 10.91 -0.69
CA ILE A 37 -11.04 11.89 -0.48
C ILE A 37 -12.35 11.36 -1.06
N VAL A 38 -12.33 10.80 -2.27
CA VAL A 38 -13.52 10.20 -2.89
C VAL A 38 -13.98 8.98 -2.08
N ALA A 39 -13.07 8.15 -1.57
CA ALA A 39 -13.42 6.98 -0.77
C ALA A 39 -14.14 7.38 0.53
N PHE A 40 -13.64 8.40 1.23
CA PHE A 40 -14.29 8.94 2.42
C PHE A 40 -15.62 9.61 2.10
N ALA A 41 -15.70 10.36 0.99
CA ALA A 41 -16.96 10.97 0.56
C ALA A 41 -18.04 9.89 0.32
N LEU A 42 -17.67 8.78 -0.32
CA LEU A 42 -18.59 7.67 -0.56
C LEU A 42 -19.18 7.08 0.72
N LEU A 43 -18.47 7.10 1.85
CA LEU A 43 -19.00 6.61 3.13
C LEU A 43 -20.21 7.40 3.64
N PHE A 44 -20.36 8.68 3.24
CA PHE A 44 -21.52 9.49 3.60
C PHE A 44 -22.73 9.27 2.67
N PHE A 45 -22.51 8.71 1.49
CA PHE A 45 -23.56 8.51 0.48
C PHE A 45 -24.08 7.06 0.42
N LEU A 46 -23.22 6.09 0.70
CA LEU A 46 -23.57 4.67 0.69
C LEU A 46 -24.24 4.28 2.00
N LYS A 47 -25.33 3.51 1.91
CA LYS A 47 -26.07 3.02 3.07
C LYS A 47 -25.87 1.52 3.26
N GLU A 48 -26.17 1.06 4.47
CA GLU A 48 -26.17 -0.35 4.81
C GLU A 48 -27.07 -1.14 3.83
N GLY A 49 -26.53 -2.21 3.26
CA GLY A 49 -27.23 -3.06 2.27
C GLY A 49 -27.08 -2.63 0.81
N ASP A 50 -26.49 -1.48 0.51
CA ASP A 50 -26.24 -1.08 -0.88
C ASP A 50 -25.22 -2.03 -1.56
N ARG A 51 -25.50 -2.42 -2.81
CA ARG A 51 -24.59 -3.29 -3.60
C ARG A 51 -23.20 -2.68 -3.81
N TYR A 52 -23.05 -1.37 -3.61
CA TYR A 52 -21.82 -0.64 -3.87
C TYR A 52 -21.00 -0.32 -2.62
N VAL A 53 -21.39 -0.77 -1.43
CA VAL A 53 -20.67 -0.56 -0.16
C VAL A 53 -19.20 -0.96 -0.25
N TRP A 54 -18.86 -2.05 -0.95
CA TRP A 54 -17.48 -2.49 -1.16
C TRP A 54 -16.58 -1.50 -1.93
N THR A 55 -17.19 -0.52 -2.62
CA THR A 55 -16.48 0.44 -3.47
C THR A 55 -15.65 1.41 -2.63
N SER A 56 -16.17 1.89 -1.50
CA SER A 56 -15.43 2.79 -0.61
C SER A 56 -14.17 2.11 -0.08
N ASP A 57 -14.29 0.87 0.41
CA ASP A 57 -13.16 0.09 0.91
C ASP A 57 -12.14 -0.17 -0.20
N THR A 58 -12.60 -0.57 -1.38
CA THR A 58 -11.72 -0.84 -2.51
C THR A 58 -10.97 0.42 -2.95
N LEU A 59 -11.64 1.56 -3.01
CA LEU A 59 -11.02 2.83 -3.40
C LEU A 59 -10.05 3.34 -2.33
N MET A 60 -10.36 3.14 -1.06
CA MET A 60 -9.47 3.44 0.07
C MET A 60 -8.20 2.58 0.01
N LEU A 61 -8.34 1.27 -0.21
CA LEU A 61 -7.22 0.33 -0.29
C LEU A 61 -6.34 0.59 -1.52
N THR A 62 -6.97 0.68 -2.70
CA THR A 62 -6.26 0.95 -3.96
C THR A 62 -5.72 2.38 -4.03
N GLY A 63 -6.26 3.30 -3.24
CA GLY A 63 -5.73 4.65 -3.09
C GLY A 63 -4.29 4.71 -2.63
N PHE A 64 -3.75 3.66 -1.98
CA PHE A 64 -2.33 3.59 -1.64
C PHE A 64 -1.44 3.15 -2.82
N TRP A 65 -1.99 2.51 -3.83
CA TRP A 65 -1.22 1.94 -4.93
C TRP A 65 -0.37 2.97 -5.68
N PRO A 66 -0.86 4.18 -6.04
CA PRO A 66 -0.02 5.17 -6.71
C PRO A 66 1.27 5.47 -5.92
N VAL A 67 1.16 5.64 -4.61
CA VAL A 67 2.31 5.90 -3.72
C VAL A 67 3.21 4.67 -3.64
N LEU A 68 2.63 3.48 -3.46
CA LEU A 68 3.37 2.23 -3.40
C LEU A 68 4.10 1.93 -4.72
N PHE A 69 3.58 2.31 -5.88
CA PHE A 69 4.26 2.11 -7.16
C PHE A 69 5.51 2.97 -7.28
N VAL A 70 5.46 4.20 -6.78
CA VAL A 70 6.62 5.12 -6.78
C VAL A 70 7.65 4.70 -5.72
N TYR A 71 7.20 4.21 -4.56
CA TYR A 71 8.07 3.64 -3.55
C TYR A 71 8.53 2.23 -3.95
N LYS A 72 9.77 2.14 -4.44
CA LYS A 72 10.29 0.87 -5.00
C LYS A 72 10.53 -0.25 -3.98
N ALA A 73 10.41 0.04 -2.69
CA ALA A 73 10.63 -0.92 -1.62
C ALA A 73 9.60 -2.06 -1.67
N GLY A 74 10.03 -3.29 -2.00
CA GLY A 74 9.12 -4.44 -2.09
C GLY A 74 8.44 -4.80 -0.77
N TRP A 75 9.09 -4.51 0.36
CA TRP A 75 8.54 -4.81 1.69
C TRP A 75 7.30 -3.98 2.01
N THR A 76 7.19 -2.74 1.53
CA THR A 76 6.00 -1.92 1.82
C THR A 76 4.76 -2.51 1.20
N TRP A 77 4.84 -3.02 -0.04
CA TRP A 77 3.78 -3.78 -0.69
C TRP A 77 3.42 -5.05 0.07
N PHE A 78 4.43 -5.78 0.54
CA PHE A 78 4.23 -7.04 1.25
C PHE A 78 3.48 -6.82 2.56
N PHE A 79 3.98 -5.94 3.43
CA PHE A 79 3.34 -5.64 4.71
C PHE A 79 1.99 -4.96 4.55
N PHE A 80 1.85 -4.06 3.57
CA PHE A 80 0.55 -3.51 3.21
C PHE A 80 -0.45 -4.63 2.87
N GLY A 81 -0.02 -5.60 2.05
CA GLY A 81 -0.85 -6.74 1.69
C GLY A 81 -1.25 -7.60 2.87
N ILE A 82 -0.27 -8.01 3.69
CA ILE A 82 -0.51 -8.86 4.87
C ILE A 82 -1.42 -8.18 5.88
N LEU A 83 -1.20 -6.89 6.20
CA LEU A 83 -2.06 -6.18 7.15
C LEU A 83 -3.50 -6.08 6.66
N ASN A 84 -3.72 -5.79 5.37
CA ASN A 84 -5.06 -5.72 4.81
C ASN A 84 -5.75 -7.09 4.76
N MET A 85 -5.02 -8.15 4.41
CA MET A 85 -5.57 -9.52 4.50
C MET A 85 -5.96 -9.88 5.94
N SER A 86 -5.13 -9.53 6.92
CA SER A 86 -5.42 -9.77 8.34
C SER A 86 -6.68 -9.03 8.79
N ILE A 87 -6.88 -7.78 8.36
CA ILE A 87 -8.12 -7.03 8.63
C ILE A 87 -9.32 -7.76 8.03
N GLY A 88 -9.25 -8.14 6.74
CA GLY A 88 -10.33 -8.87 6.08
C GLY A 88 -10.64 -10.21 6.75
N PHE A 89 -9.62 -10.92 7.21
CA PHE A 89 -9.78 -12.16 7.96
C PHE A 89 -10.42 -11.94 9.33
N ILE A 90 -10.01 -10.91 10.07
CA ILE A 90 -10.62 -10.55 11.36
C ILE A 90 -12.09 -10.17 11.17
N LEU A 91 -12.44 -9.41 10.13
CA LEU A 91 -13.82 -9.07 9.80
C LEU A 91 -14.65 -10.32 9.53
N GLU A 92 -14.10 -11.29 8.79
CA GLU A 92 -14.78 -12.55 8.51
C GLU A 92 -14.99 -13.40 9.78
N VAL A 93 -13.97 -13.52 10.62
CA VAL A 93 -14.09 -14.22 11.92
C VAL A 93 -15.11 -13.53 12.82
N ALA A 94 -15.07 -12.19 12.91
CA ALA A 94 -16.01 -11.42 13.71
C ALA A 94 -17.46 -11.52 13.21
N ARG A 95 -17.66 -11.77 11.91
CA ARG A 95 -18.97 -12.03 11.32
C ARG A 95 -19.52 -13.40 11.71
N GLN A 96 -18.65 -14.39 11.88
CA GLN A 96 -19.05 -15.77 12.19
C GLN A 96 -19.16 -16.07 13.69
N LEU A 97 -18.62 -15.20 14.55
CA LEU A 97 -18.70 -15.38 15.99
C LEU A 97 -20.15 -15.19 16.48
N PRO A 98 -20.67 -16.13 17.29
CA PRO A 98 -22.02 -16.04 17.82
C PRO A 98 -22.14 -14.89 18.83
N GLU A 99 -23.34 -14.28 18.89
CA GLU A 99 -23.60 -13.11 19.74
C GLU A 99 -23.32 -13.35 21.23
N ASP A 100 -23.48 -14.59 21.70
CA ASP A 100 -23.25 -14.97 23.09
C ASP A 100 -21.80 -14.78 23.54
N VAL A 101 -20.82 -14.89 22.62
CA VAL A 101 -19.41 -14.62 22.90
C VAL A 101 -19.19 -13.15 23.24
N TYR A 102 -19.91 -12.25 22.57
CA TYR A 102 -19.80 -10.80 22.79
C TYR A 102 -20.51 -10.36 24.06
N VAL A 103 -21.66 -10.96 24.36
CA VAL A 103 -22.39 -10.74 25.62
C VAL A 103 -21.56 -11.23 26.81
N LYS A 104 -20.92 -12.40 26.70
CA LYS A 104 -20.01 -12.94 27.72
C LYS A 104 -18.76 -12.08 27.91
N ALA A 105 -18.30 -11.41 26.86
CA ALA A 105 -17.20 -10.46 26.93
C ALA A 105 -17.59 -9.08 27.50
N ALA A 106 -18.84 -8.91 27.97
CA ALA A 106 -19.36 -7.68 28.56
C ALA A 106 -19.19 -6.43 27.66
N LEU A 107 -19.32 -6.60 26.33
CA LEU A 107 -19.30 -5.45 25.42
C LEU A 107 -20.44 -4.49 25.75
N SER A 108 -20.14 -3.19 25.74
CA SER A 108 -21.17 -2.17 25.91
C SER A 108 -22.15 -2.17 24.72
N PRO A 109 -23.40 -1.70 24.89
CA PRO A 109 -24.36 -1.59 23.80
C PRO A 109 -23.83 -0.76 22.61
N ALA A 110 -23.04 0.29 22.89
CA ALA A 110 -22.40 1.11 21.86
C ALA A 110 -21.38 0.32 21.03
N MET A 111 -20.62 -0.60 21.66
CA MET A 111 -19.68 -1.46 20.94
C MET A 111 -20.39 -2.51 20.09
N MET A 112 -21.53 -3.03 20.55
CA MET A 112 -22.35 -3.95 19.75
C MET A 112 -22.91 -3.25 18.51
N GLN A 113 -23.37 -2.01 18.64
CA GLN A 113 -23.83 -1.22 17.50
C GLN A 113 -22.67 -0.88 16.53
N ALA A 114 -21.51 -0.52 17.07
CA ALA A 114 -20.33 -0.27 16.25
C ALA A 114 -19.87 -1.53 15.50
N LYS A 115 -19.92 -2.70 16.14
CA LYS A 115 -19.64 -3.99 15.50
C LYS A 115 -20.58 -4.22 14.32
N GLU A 116 -21.88 -4.10 14.54
CA GLU A 116 -22.88 -4.35 13.50
C GLU A 116 -22.64 -3.42 12.30
N HIS A 117 -22.45 -2.13 12.56
CA HIS A 117 -22.13 -1.15 11.52
C HIS A 117 -20.85 -1.52 10.76
N VAL A 118 -19.79 -1.92 11.46
CA VAL A 118 -18.53 -2.31 10.82
C VAL A 118 -18.71 -3.54 9.94
N LEU A 119 -19.47 -4.55 10.39
CA LEU A 119 -19.66 -5.80 9.65
C LEU A 119 -20.58 -5.65 8.43
N THR A 120 -21.54 -4.73 8.48
CA THR A 120 -22.45 -4.46 7.37
C THR A 120 -21.84 -3.50 6.34
N MET A 121 -21.05 -2.54 6.80
CA MET A 121 -20.42 -1.51 5.94
C MET A 121 -19.05 -1.90 5.39
N HIS A 122 -18.38 -2.89 5.95
CA HIS A 122 -17.05 -3.32 5.49
C HIS A 122 -17.04 -4.80 5.07
N PRO A 123 -17.36 -5.09 3.80
CA PRO A 123 -17.27 -6.45 3.29
C PRO A 123 -15.82 -6.94 3.33
N CYS A 124 -15.60 -8.17 3.82
CA CYS A 124 -14.28 -8.77 3.99
C CYS A 124 -13.51 -8.97 2.66
N LEU A 125 -14.22 -9.25 1.56
CA LEU A 125 -13.63 -9.66 0.29
C LEU A 125 -12.64 -8.63 -0.30
N PRO A 126 -12.98 -7.33 -0.43
CA PRO A 126 -12.02 -6.30 -0.85
C PRO A 126 -10.69 -6.32 -0.10
N TRP A 127 -10.74 -6.41 1.23
CA TRP A 127 -9.56 -6.41 2.09
C TRP A 127 -8.66 -7.61 1.82
N ILE A 128 -9.27 -8.81 1.70
CA ILE A 128 -8.54 -10.04 1.39
C ILE A 128 -7.96 -10.01 -0.02
N ILE A 129 -8.75 -9.66 -1.04
CA ILE A 129 -8.32 -9.71 -2.44
C ILE A 129 -7.21 -8.67 -2.70
N ILE A 130 -7.44 -7.41 -2.33
CA ILE A 130 -6.46 -6.34 -2.54
C ILE A 130 -5.22 -6.57 -1.68
N GLY A 131 -5.40 -7.06 -0.45
CA GLY A 131 -4.30 -7.46 0.41
C GLY A 131 -3.46 -8.56 -0.21
N PHE A 132 -4.09 -9.62 -0.71
CA PHE A 132 -3.42 -10.76 -1.35
C PHE A 132 -2.63 -10.34 -2.59
N LEU A 133 -3.25 -9.57 -3.49
CA LEU A 133 -2.56 -9.05 -4.69
C LEU A 133 -1.36 -8.17 -4.32
N SER A 134 -1.50 -7.33 -3.30
CA SER A 134 -0.41 -6.48 -2.83
C SER A 134 0.72 -7.29 -2.20
N ALA A 135 0.38 -8.34 -1.42
CA ALA A 135 1.34 -9.25 -0.81
C ALA A 135 2.13 -10.02 -1.88
N LEU A 136 1.47 -10.55 -2.90
CA LEU A 136 2.12 -11.22 -4.04
C LEU A 136 3.08 -10.28 -4.77
N MET A 137 2.65 -9.04 -5.06
CA MET A 137 3.50 -8.05 -5.71
C MET A 137 4.72 -7.69 -4.85
N GLY A 138 4.54 -7.54 -3.54
CA GLY A 138 5.63 -7.30 -2.59
C GLY A 138 6.62 -8.47 -2.54
N ALA A 139 6.11 -9.69 -2.38
CA ALA A 139 6.91 -10.91 -2.36
C ALA A 139 7.74 -11.06 -3.64
N PHE A 140 7.13 -10.89 -4.81
CA PHE A 140 7.83 -10.92 -6.09
C PHE A 140 8.98 -9.90 -6.15
N ARG A 141 8.75 -8.67 -5.68
CA ARG A 141 9.79 -7.61 -5.68
C ARG A 141 10.92 -7.91 -4.69
N ILE A 142 10.60 -8.47 -3.52
CA ILE A 142 11.59 -8.90 -2.53
C ILE A 142 12.44 -10.02 -3.12
N ILE A 143 11.83 -11.09 -3.63
CA ILE A 143 12.51 -12.22 -4.26
C ILE A 143 13.43 -11.74 -5.39
N ARG A 144 12.92 -10.90 -6.29
CA ARG A 144 13.71 -10.35 -7.40
C ARG A 144 14.89 -9.48 -6.92
N THR A 145 14.77 -8.85 -5.76
CA THR A 145 15.86 -8.05 -5.16
C THR A 145 16.92 -8.97 -4.56
N ILE A 146 16.51 -10.00 -3.81
CA ILE A 146 17.39 -11.02 -3.24
C ILE A 146 18.16 -11.74 -4.35
N VAL A 147 17.49 -12.23 -5.39
CA VAL A 147 18.11 -12.93 -6.53
C VAL A 147 19.18 -12.06 -7.19
N ARG A 148 18.86 -10.78 -7.47
CA ARG A 148 19.83 -9.85 -8.08
C ARG A 148 21.04 -9.60 -7.18
N TRP A 149 20.81 -9.50 -5.87
CA TRP A 149 21.88 -9.35 -4.91
C TRP A 149 22.79 -10.59 -4.88
N CYS A 150 22.23 -11.80 -4.79
CA CYS A 150 23.00 -13.04 -4.83
C CYS A 150 23.82 -13.20 -6.12
N LEU A 151 23.25 -12.87 -7.28
CA LEU A 151 23.99 -12.91 -8.55
C LEU A 151 25.13 -11.88 -8.59
N SER A 152 24.94 -10.69 -8.00
CA SER A 152 25.99 -9.68 -7.92
C SER A 152 27.14 -10.11 -7.00
N LEU A 153 26.85 -10.87 -5.94
CA LEU A 153 27.88 -11.43 -5.05
C LEU A 153 28.71 -12.49 -5.76
N LYS A 154 28.07 -13.40 -6.51
CA LYS A 154 28.78 -14.41 -7.30
C LYS A 154 29.76 -13.78 -8.29
N LYS A 155 29.33 -12.71 -8.99
CA LYS A 155 30.19 -12.00 -9.94
C LYS A 155 31.42 -11.39 -9.27
N LYS A 156 31.24 -10.68 -8.14
CA LYS A 156 32.35 -10.06 -7.41
C LYS A 156 33.39 -11.07 -6.95
N HIS A 157 32.94 -12.26 -6.56
CA HIS A 157 33.86 -13.33 -6.15
C HIS A 157 34.67 -13.86 -7.34
N ALA A 158 34.03 -14.10 -8.49
CA ALA A 158 34.70 -14.56 -9.70
C ALA A 158 35.71 -13.55 -10.31
N ASP A 159 35.52 -12.25 -10.08
CA ASP A 159 36.45 -11.19 -10.53
C ASP A 159 37.64 -10.99 -9.55
N SER A 160 37.66 -11.69 -8.40
CA SER A 160 38.71 -11.57 -7.37
C SER A 160 39.73 -12.72 -7.39
N ASP A 161 39.50 -13.73 -8.24
CA ASP A 161 40.36 -14.90 -8.47
C ASP A 161 41.12 -14.73 -9.80
#